data_AF-A0A0V0XVF9-F1
#
_entry.id   AF-A0A0V0XVF9-F1
#
_cell.length_a   1.000
_cell.length_b   1.000
_cell.length_c   1.000
_cell.angle_alpha   90.00
_cell.angle_beta   90.00
_cell.angle_gamma   90.00
#
_symmetry.space_group_name_H-M   'P 1'
#
loop_
_entity.id
_entity.type
_entity.pdbx_description
1 polymer ?
#
loop_
_entity_poly.entity_id
_entity_poly.type
_entity_poly.pdbx_seq_one_letter_code
_entity_poly.pdbx_strand_id
1 'polypeptide(L)'
;MADISDLRLVANRRGGMSIVYESRAYILRYTGKRMANWGCSKVQKWLTTNMDMTAVLKRTPHSDDCMVDEHIAHKMEKWAKLLFIIHH
;
A
#
# COMPACT_ATOMS: atom_id res chain seq x y z
N MET A 1 15.25 9.38 1.99
CA MET A 1 14.38 8.88 0.90
C MET A 1 14.05 7.46 1.27
N ALA A 2 12.77 7.13 1.46
CA ALA A 2 12.39 5.79 1.90
C ALA A 2 12.63 4.79 0.78
N ASP A 3 13.17 3.64 1.15
CA ASP A 3 13.57 2.59 0.22
C ASP A 3 12.32 1.98 -0.45
N ILE A 4 12.31 2.01 -1.77
CA ILE A 4 11.17 1.62 -2.62
C ILE A 4 10.94 0.10 -2.54
N SER A 5 11.92 -0.68 -2.08
CA SER A 5 11.92 -2.14 -2.18
C SER A 5 10.85 -2.84 -1.34
N ASP A 6 10.21 -2.16 -0.39
CA ASP A 6 9.13 -2.75 0.42
C ASP A 6 7.71 -2.38 -0.06
N LEU A 7 7.57 -1.53 -1.09
CA LEU A 7 6.25 -1.12 -1.60
C LEU A 7 5.69 -2.18 -2.55
N ARG A 8 4.58 -2.84 -2.15
CA ARG A 8 3.92 -3.88 -2.95
C ARG A 8 2.47 -3.54 -3.24
N LEU A 9 2.08 -3.53 -4.51
CA LEU A 9 0.70 -3.35 -4.93
C LEU A 9 -0.05 -4.69 -4.95
N VAL A 10 -1.26 -4.69 -4.40
CA VAL A 10 -2.16 -5.84 -4.35
C VAL A 10 -3.53 -5.42 -4.86
N ALA A 11 -3.97 -6.04 -5.95
CA ALA A 11 -5.34 -5.94 -6.41
C ALA A 11 -6.24 -6.86 -5.56
N ASN A 12 -7.34 -6.33 -5.03
CA ASN A 12 -8.35 -7.13 -4.35
C ASN A 12 -9.34 -7.73 -5.35
N ARG A 13 -10.02 -8.82 -4.97
CA ARG A 13 -10.99 -9.52 -5.84
C ARG A 13 -12.22 -8.69 -6.24
N ARG A 14 -12.50 -7.58 -5.54
CA ARG A 14 -13.61 -6.65 -5.79
C ARG A 14 -13.16 -5.39 -6.56
N GLY A 15 -11.98 -5.42 -7.20
CA GLY A 15 -11.45 -4.32 -8.00
C GLY A 15 -10.84 -3.14 -7.22
N GLY A 16 -10.80 -3.22 -5.88
CA GLY A 16 -10.09 -2.24 -5.07
C GLY A 16 -8.59 -2.51 -5.04
N MET A 17 -7.77 -1.45 -5.05
CA MET A 17 -6.31 -1.55 -4.91
C MET A 17 -5.90 -1.35 -3.45
N SER A 18 -4.89 -2.11 -3.01
CA SER A 18 -4.24 -1.95 -1.71
C SER A 18 -2.73 -2.00 -1.89
N ILE A 19 -2.00 -1.26 -1.08
CA ILE A 19 -0.53 -1.35 -1.02
C ILE A 19 -0.11 -1.92 0.32
N VAL A 20 0.97 -2.69 0.31
CA VAL A 20 1.71 -3.06 1.50
C VAL A 20 3.01 -2.27 1.51
N TYR A 21 3.30 -1.61 2.62
CA TYR A 21 4.53 -0.85 2.82
C TYR A 21 4.92 -0.95 4.30
N GLU A 22 6.14 -1.37 4.60
CA GLU A 22 6.65 -1.63 5.96
C GLU A 22 5.72 -2.55 6.76
N SER A 23 5.30 -3.66 6.14
CA SER A 23 4.34 -4.61 6.70
C SER A 23 2.97 -4.02 7.08
N ARG A 24 2.61 -2.84 6.56
CA ARG A 24 1.31 -2.19 6.80
C ARG A 24 0.49 -2.16 5.52
N ALA A 25 -0.80 -2.48 5.64
CA ALA A 25 -1.73 -2.44 4.51
C ALA A 25 -2.45 -1.09 4.44
N TYR A 26 -2.41 -0.44 3.27
CA TYR A 26 -3.16 0.77 2.97
C TYR A 26 -4.09 0.54 1.79
N ILE A 27 -5.31 1.07 1.87
CA ILE A 27 -6.31 0.97 0.83
C ILE A 27 -6.29 2.22 -0.02
N LEU A 28 -6.40 2.08 -1.34
CA LEU A 28 -6.53 3.22 -2.23
C LEU A 28 -7.81 4.00 -1.90
N ARG A 29 -7.67 5.31 -1.65
CA ARG A 29 -8.82 6.20 -1.42
C ARG A 29 -9.07 7.12 -2.59
N TYR A 30 -8.00 7.65 -3.18
CA TYR A 30 -8.10 8.61 -4.27
C TYR A 30 -6.93 8.48 -5.22
N THR A 31 -7.20 8.55 -6.52
CA THR A 31 -6.18 8.59 -7.57
C THR A 31 -6.28 9.92 -8.31
N GLY A 32 -5.24 10.74 -8.22
CA GLY A 32 -5.08 11.93 -9.05
C GLY A 32 -4.25 11.64 -10.30
N LYS A 33 -4.03 12.66 -11.15
CA LYS A 33 -3.30 12.52 -12.42
C LYS A 33 -1.84 12.06 -12.30
N ARG A 34 -1.21 12.26 -11.13
CA ARG A 34 0.22 11.97 -10.91
C ARG A 34 0.51 11.27 -9.58
N MET A 35 -0.50 11.15 -8.72
CA MET A 35 -0.32 10.63 -7.36
C MET A 35 -1.54 9.83 -6.93
N ALA A 36 -1.28 8.81 -6.13
CA ALA A 36 -2.30 8.00 -5.49
C ALA A 36 -2.23 8.23 -3.98
N ASN A 37 -3.40 8.35 -3.36
CA ASN A 37 -3.56 8.58 -1.94
C ASN A 37 -4.18 7.34 -1.29
N TRP A 38 -3.51 6.85 -0.26
CA TRP A 38 -3.80 5.58 0.41
C TRP A 38 -4.14 5.85 1.85
N GLY A 39 -5.07 5.09 2.42
CA GLY A 39 -5.49 5.23 3.81
C GLY A 39 -5.42 3.91 4.57
N CYS A 40 -5.05 3.99 5.83
CA CYS A 40 -5.15 2.87 6.76
C CYS A 40 -6.60 2.73 7.25
N SER A 41 -7.21 1.53 7.20
CA SER A 41 -8.64 1.34 7.52
C SER A 41 -9.06 1.77 8.92
N LYS A 42 -8.14 1.72 9.89
CA LYS A 42 -8.46 1.97 11.31
C LYS A 42 -8.12 3.40 11.76
N VAL A 43 -7.53 4.25 10.91
CA VAL A 43 -7.02 5.57 11.33
C VAL A 43 -7.06 6.60 10.20
N GLN A 44 -7.17 7.90 10.53
CA GLN A 44 -6.94 9.02 9.60
C GLN A 44 -5.45 9.17 9.22
N LYS A 45 -4.81 8.08 8.79
CA LYS A 45 -3.41 8.05 8.35
C LYS A 45 -3.39 7.82 6.85
N TRP A 46 -2.63 8.65 6.14
CA TRP A 46 -2.53 8.58 4.70
C TRP A 46 -1.09 8.54 4.22
N LEU A 47 -0.90 7.76 3.16
CA LEU A 47 0.31 7.69 2.36
C LEU A 47 -0.01 8.26 0.99
N THR A 48 0.89 9.04 0.42
CA THR A 48 0.80 9.49 -0.97
C THR A 48 1.96 8.89 -1.74
N THR A 49 1.68 8.21 -2.84
CA THR A 49 2.69 7.67 -3.76
C THR A 49 2.54 8.29 -5.14
N ASN A 50 3.53 8.10 -6.00
CA ASN A 50 3.35 8.29 -7.44
C ASN A 50 2.23 7.39 -7.97
N MET A 51 1.62 7.78 -9.10
CA MET A 51 0.58 6.98 -9.77
C MET A 51 1.09 5.59 -10.15
N ASP A 52 2.34 5.50 -10.61
CA ASP A 52 3.03 4.24 -10.93
C ASP A 52 3.53 3.49 -9.68
N MET A 53 3.27 4.02 -8.49
CA MET A 53 3.62 3.41 -7.20
C MET A 53 5.11 3.05 -7.07
N THR A 54 5.96 3.80 -7.76
CA THR A 54 7.42 3.63 -7.75
C THR A 54 8.08 4.42 -6.62
N ALA A 55 7.37 5.35 -5.97
CA ALA A 55 7.92 6.14 -4.89
C ALA A 55 6.84 6.59 -3.91
N VAL A 56 7.21 6.63 -2.63
CA VAL A 56 6.45 7.31 -1.58
C VAL A 56 6.79 8.80 -1.60
N LEU A 57 5.79 9.63 -1.94
CA LEU A 57 5.92 11.09 -2.03
C LEU A 57 5.72 11.77 -0.67
N LYS A 58 4.73 11.31 0.09
CA LYS A 58 4.36 11.91 1.37
C LYS A 58 3.86 10.83 2.33
N ARG A 59 4.39 10.84 3.54
CA ARG A 59 3.95 10.01 4.67
C ARG A 59 3.48 10.95 5.77
N THR A 60 2.35 10.65 6.39
CA THR A 60 1.96 11.36 7.62
C THR A 60 2.86 10.93 8.77
N PRO A 61 3.26 11.84 9.69
CA PRO A 61 4.21 11.53 10.78
C PRO A 61 3.70 10.45 11.74
N HIS A 62 2.38 10.24 11.80
CA HIS A 62 1.78 9.16 12.58
C HIS A 62 1.48 7.90 11.75
N SER A 63 1.93 7.80 10.50
CA SER A 63 1.75 6.58 9.68
C SER A 63 2.28 5.34 10.40
N ASP A 64 3.35 5.51 11.19
CA ASP A 64 3.98 4.50 12.05
C ASP A 64 3.09 3.97 13.18
N ASP A 65 2.00 4.65 13.48
CA ASP A 65 1.04 4.22 14.49
C ASP A 65 -0.14 3.45 13.83
N CYS A 66 -0.20 3.33 12.49
CA CYS A 66 -1.18 2.43 11.85
C CYS A 66 -0.83 1.00 12.24
N MET A 67 -1.55 0.40 13.19
CA MET A 67 -1.20 -0.92 13.70
C MET A 67 -0.89 -1.90 12.57
N VAL A 68 0.26 -2.56 12.66
CA VAL A 68 0.61 -3.68 11.80
C VAL A 68 -0.42 -4.76 12.07
N ASP A 69 -1.43 -4.85 11.21
CA ASP A 69 -2.36 -5.96 11.22
C ASP A 69 -1.64 -7.10 10.51
N GLU A 70 -0.76 -7.79 11.24
CA GLU A 70 0.13 -8.84 10.72
C GLU A 70 -0.66 -9.88 9.93
N HIS A 71 -1.89 -10.17 10.34
CA HIS A 71 -2.75 -11.13 9.67
C HIS A 71 -3.23 -10.62 8.30
N ILE A 72 -3.63 -9.35 8.20
CA ILE A 72 -3.92 -8.71 6.90
C ILE A 72 -2.65 -8.55 6.08
N ALA A 73 -1.55 -8.09 6.67
CA ALA A 73 -0.28 -7.86 5.99
C ALA A 73 0.28 -9.17 5.39
N HIS A 74 0.37 -10.24 6.19
CA HIS A 74 0.79 -11.57 5.73
C HIS A 74 -0.12 -12.11 4.62
N LYS A 75 -1.44 -11.93 4.77
CA LYS A 75 -2.40 -12.30 3.74
C LYS A 75 -2.11 -11.53 2.45
N MET A 76 -1.96 -10.20 2.53
CA MET A 76 -1.69 -9.34 1.38
C MET A 76 -0.32 -9.59 0.77
N GLU A 77 0.72 -9.90 1.55
CA GLU A 77 2.02 -10.32 1.04
C GLU A 77 1.94 -11.63 0.27
N LYS A 78 1.13 -12.58 0.73
CA LYS A 78 0.87 -13.82 -0.02
C LYS A 78 0.15 -13.52 -1.34
N TRP A 79 -0.83 -12.62 -1.35
CA TRP A 79 -1.50 -12.18 -2.59
C TRP A 79 -0.54 -11.42 -3.52
N ALA A 80 0.32 -10.56 -2.98
CA ALA A 80 1.33 -9.83 -3.74
C ALA A 80 2.30 -10.78 -4.43
N LYS A 81 2.88 -11.73 -3.67
CA LYS A 81 3.80 -12.75 -4.20
C LYS A 81 3.13 -13.62 -5.26
N LEU A 82 1.86 -13.98 -5.09
CA LEU A 82 1.08 -14.71 -6.10
C LEU A 82 0.88 -13.90 -7.37
N LEU A 83 0.63 -12.58 -7.28
CA LEU A 83 0.47 -11.71 -8.45
C LEU A 83 1.77 -11.61 -9.26
N PHE A 84 2.93 -11.57 -8.60
CA PHE A 84 4.25 -11.55 -9.26
C PHE A 84 4.52 -12.84 -10.07
N ILE A 85 3.97 -13.98 -9.66
CA ILE A 85 4.14 -15.26 -10.38
C ILE A 85 3.28 -15.31 -11.66
N ILE A 86 2.17 -14.57 -11.72
CA ILE A 86 1.24 -14.59 -12.87
C ILE A 86 1.67 -13.61 -13.98
N HIS A 87 2.59 -12.69 -13.68
CA HIS A 87 3.02 -11.63 -14.58
C HIS A 87 4.46 -11.82 -15.14
N HIS A 88 4.92 -13.08 -15.17
CA HIS A 88 6.18 -13.53 -15.80
C HIS A 88 5.93 -14.85 -16.55
#